data_AF-A0A7Y5FKZ1-F1
#
_entry.id   AF-A0A7Y5FKZ1-F1
#
_cell.length_a   1.000
_cell.length_b   1.000
_cell.length_c   1.000
_cell.angle_alpha   90.00
_cell.angle_beta   90.00
_cell.angle_gamma   90.00
#
_symmetry.space_group_name_H-M   'P 1'
#
loop_
_entity.id
_entity.type
_entity.pdbx_description
1 polymer ?
#
loop_
_entity_poly.entity_id
_entity_poly.type
_entity_poly.pdbx_seq_one_letter_code
_entity_poly.pdbx_strand_id
1 'polypeptide(L)'
;MTSFFIKRHLIVASAALSLLGCAAGTRLKEKDTDAVAVLRRRIDAILADSALARSTSGVKVVSLQTGEVLYERNADLLFHPASNQKLLTSATALKLLGPDFTLNTSLDCDSAALRDGIIHGDLCLVGRGNPDLTTNDLFGLAQSLAQKGIREIRGNLLCDDYYFDDVRWGAGWMWDDDYERFSALAVNDNTVTITVSPAARIGEIAQVQIVPNTPHTDIINTSVTAASKAQM
;
A
#
# COMPACT_ATOMS: atom_id res chain seq x y z
N MET A 1 -5.05 11.20 50.30
CA MET A 1 -4.15 10.60 51.28
C MET A 1 -2.74 10.64 50.71
N THR A 2 -1.82 11.32 51.43
CA THR A 2 -0.34 11.23 51.38
C THR A 2 0.33 11.35 50.00
N SER A 3 0.80 12.51 49.51
CA SER A 3 1.90 13.39 49.99
C SER A 3 3.20 12.66 50.33
N PHE A 4 4.26 12.90 49.55
CA PHE A 4 5.63 12.91 50.08
C PHE A 4 6.49 13.96 49.34
N PHE A 5 6.57 15.12 49.97
CA PHE A 5 7.63 16.11 49.82
C PHE A 5 8.88 15.60 50.55
N ILE A 6 10.07 15.73 49.95
CA ILE A 6 11.33 15.72 50.71
C ILE A 6 12.11 16.99 50.33
N LYS A 7 12.30 17.85 51.34
CA LYS A 7 13.13 19.06 51.32
C LYS A 7 14.28 18.88 52.31
N ARG A 8 15.44 19.44 51.93
CA ARG A 8 16.64 19.83 52.71
C ARG A 8 17.59 18.70 53.10
N HIS A 9 18.87 18.83 52.71
CA HIS A 9 19.88 19.43 53.58
C HIS A 9 20.97 20.13 52.77
N LEU A 10 21.30 21.34 53.23
CA LEU A 10 22.34 22.23 52.77
C LEU A 10 23.62 21.85 53.53
N ILE A 11 24.69 21.44 52.85
CA ILE A 11 26.04 21.43 53.42
C ILE A 11 26.91 22.30 52.52
N VAL A 12 27.29 23.45 53.09
CA VAL A 12 28.31 24.34 52.56
C VAL A 12 29.66 23.77 52.97
N ALA A 13 30.47 23.38 51.99
CA ALA A 13 31.90 23.15 52.19
C ALA A 13 32.64 23.89 51.08
N SER A 14 33.08 25.10 51.40
CA SER A 14 34.02 25.87 50.60
C SER A 14 35.42 25.29 50.81
N ALA A 15 36.05 24.81 49.74
CA ALA A 15 37.50 24.66 49.67
C ALA A 15 37.93 25.09 48.27
N ALA A 16 38.72 26.15 48.23
CA ALA A 16 39.23 26.76 47.02
C ALA A 16 40.48 26.01 46.50
N LEU A 17 40.66 26.15 45.19
CA LEU A 17 41.93 26.25 44.47
C LEU A 17 42.65 24.95 44.06
N SER A 18 42.50 24.58 42.78
CA SER A 18 43.64 24.42 41.86
C SER A 18 43.16 24.42 40.40
N LEU A 19 43.75 25.31 39.60
CA LEU A 19 43.65 25.32 38.14
C LEU A 19 44.36 24.09 37.57
N LEU A 20 43.61 23.17 36.98
CA LEU A 20 44.07 22.34 35.86
C LEU A 20 42.88 22.10 34.94
N GLY A 21 42.81 22.90 33.88
CA GLY A 21 41.91 22.66 32.77
C GLY A 21 42.35 21.39 32.04
N CYS A 22 41.57 20.33 32.22
CA CYS A 22 41.45 19.28 31.21
C CYS A 22 40.10 19.49 30.52
N ALA A 23 40.14 20.14 29.36
CA ALA A 23 39.03 20.19 28.43
C ALA A 23 38.81 18.77 27.86
N ALA A 24 38.15 17.91 28.63
CA ALA A 24 37.58 16.64 28.17
C ALA A 24 36.13 16.88 27.76
N GLY A 25 35.93 17.79 26.79
CA GLY A 25 34.59 18.27 26.43
C GLY A 25 34.50 18.98 25.10
N THR A 26 35.22 18.52 24.05
CA THR A 26 35.08 19.11 22.70
C THR A 26 35.29 18.16 21.52
N ARG A 27 35.78 16.92 21.69
CA ARG A 27 36.13 16.06 20.54
C ARG A 27 34.97 15.43 19.75
N LEU A 28 33.75 15.40 20.30
CA LEU A 28 32.61 14.80 19.59
C LEU A 28 31.99 15.76 18.57
N LYS A 29 31.93 17.08 18.86
CA LYS A 29 31.31 18.07 17.94
C LYS A 29 32.09 18.31 16.65
N GLU A 30 33.42 18.23 16.70
CA GLU A 30 34.29 18.59 15.58
C GLU A 30 34.26 17.52 14.46
N LYS A 31 34.20 16.23 14.84
CA LYS A 31 34.09 15.11 13.90
C LYS A 31 32.71 15.03 13.24
N ASP A 32 31.65 15.32 14.00
CA ASP A 32 30.27 15.32 13.47
C ASP A 32 30.02 16.48 12.50
N THR A 33 30.61 17.65 12.78
CA THR A 33 30.54 18.81 11.86
C THR A 33 31.22 18.50 10.52
N ASP A 34 32.35 17.80 10.55
CA ASP A 34 33.04 17.37 9.33
C ASP A 34 32.23 16.31 8.55
N ALA A 35 31.63 15.33 9.23
CA ALA A 35 30.79 14.31 8.59
C ALA A 35 29.54 14.91 7.93
N VAL A 36 28.85 15.85 8.59
CA VAL A 36 27.70 16.56 8.00
C VAL A 36 28.13 17.45 6.83
N ALA A 37 29.28 18.12 6.92
CA ALA A 37 29.83 18.88 5.80
C ALA A 37 30.17 17.98 4.60
N VAL A 38 30.76 16.79 4.84
CA VAL A 38 31.00 15.78 3.81
C VAL A 38 29.70 15.29 3.18
N LEU A 39 28.67 15.00 3.99
CA LEU A 39 27.35 14.60 3.51
C LEU A 39 26.76 15.66 2.57
N ARG A 40 26.75 16.93 3.01
CA ARG A 40 26.24 18.06 2.24
C ARG A 40 26.93 18.16 0.87
N ARG A 41 28.27 18.18 0.86
CA ARG A 41 29.05 18.22 -0.39
C ARG A 41 28.75 17.05 -1.33
N ARG A 42 28.56 15.83 -0.80
CA ARG A 42 28.25 14.66 -1.61
C ARG A 42 26.86 14.73 -2.23
N ILE A 43 25.86 15.17 -1.49
CA ILE A 43 24.51 15.38 -2.01
C ILE A 43 24.54 16.48 -3.09
N ASP A 44 25.21 17.60 -2.83
CA ASP A 44 25.35 18.69 -3.81
C ASP A 44 26.01 18.22 -5.11
N ALA A 45 27.06 17.38 -5.02
CA ALA A 45 27.73 16.81 -6.18
C ALA A 45 26.80 15.90 -7.00
N ILE A 46 25.97 15.07 -6.35
CA ILE A 46 24.97 14.24 -7.04
C ILE A 46 23.93 15.11 -7.72
N LEU A 47 23.44 16.15 -7.04
CA LEU A 47 22.42 17.05 -7.57
C LEU A 47 22.96 17.99 -8.68
N ALA A 48 24.28 18.06 -8.86
CA ALA A 48 24.93 18.80 -9.94
C ALA A 48 25.15 17.95 -11.21
N ASP A 49 24.76 16.67 -11.20
CA ASP A 49 24.86 15.80 -12.36
C ASP A 49 24.06 16.36 -13.55
N SER A 50 24.62 16.24 -14.77
CA SER A 50 24.00 16.77 -15.97
C SER A 50 22.67 16.10 -16.31
N ALA A 51 22.43 14.88 -15.83
CA ALA A 51 21.13 14.19 -15.94
C ALA A 51 20.01 14.94 -15.20
N LEU A 52 20.35 15.75 -14.19
CA LEU A 52 19.39 16.54 -13.40
C LEU A 52 19.34 18.02 -13.82
N ALA A 53 20.11 18.44 -14.83
CA ALA A 53 20.30 19.85 -15.18
C ALA A 53 19.02 20.60 -15.57
N ARG A 54 17.95 19.88 -15.96
CA ARG A 54 16.65 20.44 -16.34
C ARG A 54 15.52 20.08 -15.38
N SER A 55 15.87 19.55 -14.21
CA SER A 55 14.94 19.12 -13.17
C SER A 55 14.99 20.06 -11.98
N THR A 56 13.88 20.19 -11.26
CA THR A 56 13.88 20.79 -9.92
C THR A 56 13.88 19.66 -8.90
N SER A 57 14.90 19.63 -8.03
CA SER A 57 15.03 18.59 -6.99
C SER A 57 14.77 19.18 -5.61
N GLY A 58 13.87 18.56 -4.85
CA GLY A 58 13.64 18.82 -3.43
C GLY A 58 14.29 17.73 -2.58
N VAL A 59 15.10 18.10 -1.60
CA VAL A 59 15.76 17.16 -0.67
C VAL A 59 15.69 17.73 0.74
N LYS A 60 15.25 16.91 1.70
CA LYS A 60 15.29 17.23 3.13
C LYS A 60 15.77 16.00 3.90
N VAL A 61 16.83 16.15 4.67
CA VAL A 61 17.42 15.10 5.50
C VAL A 61 17.39 15.57 6.94
N VAL A 62 16.75 14.79 7.80
CA VAL A 62 16.55 15.12 9.22
C VAL A 62 17.05 13.97 10.08
N SER A 63 17.80 14.30 11.13
CA SER A 63 18.17 13.34 12.16
C SER A 63 16.93 12.93 12.95
N LEU A 64 16.60 11.63 12.95
CA LEU A 64 15.47 11.11 13.73
C LEU A 64 15.74 11.13 15.25
N GLN A 65 17.00 11.22 15.67
CA GLN A 65 17.37 11.26 17.10
C GLN A 65 17.28 12.67 17.68
N THR A 66 17.74 13.67 16.91
CA THR A 66 17.89 15.05 17.40
C THR A 66 16.87 16.02 16.81
N GLY A 67 16.19 15.65 15.71
CA GLY A 67 15.34 16.54 14.93
C GLY A 67 16.10 17.58 14.10
N GLU A 68 17.43 17.54 14.11
CA GLU A 68 18.27 18.49 13.38
C GLU A 68 18.19 18.25 11.86
N VAL A 69 18.05 19.33 11.09
CA VAL A 69 18.14 19.30 9.63
C VAL A 69 19.61 19.18 9.22
N LEU A 70 19.97 18.04 8.64
CA LEU A 70 21.33 17.75 8.20
C LEU A 70 21.59 18.28 6.79
N TYR A 71 20.57 18.29 5.93
CA TYR A 71 20.60 18.84 4.57
C TYR A 71 19.20 19.30 4.16
N GLU A 72 19.11 20.43 3.48
CA GLU A 72 17.87 20.87 2.83
C GLU A 72 18.16 21.60 1.52
N ARG A 73 17.33 21.35 0.51
CA ARG A 73 17.32 22.05 -0.78
C ARG A 73 15.91 22.05 -1.32
N ASN A 74 15.36 23.22 -1.64
CA ASN A 74 14.00 23.37 -2.19
C ASN A 74 12.92 22.64 -1.36
N ALA A 75 13.13 22.52 -0.05
CA ALA A 75 12.33 21.63 0.80
C ALA A 75 10.87 22.08 0.95
N ASP A 76 10.61 23.37 0.73
CA ASP A 76 9.27 23.97 0.84
C ASP A 76 8.57 24.14 -0.51
N LEU A 77 9.18 23.67 -1.62
CA LEU A 77 8.52 23.65 -2.92
C LEU A 77 7.55 22.45 -3.01
N LEU A 78 6.47 22.65 -3.75
CA LEU A 78 5.51 21.58 -4.05
C LEU A 78 6.00 20.74 -5.24
N PHE A 79 5.90 19.43 -5.12
CA PHE A 79 6.27 18.46 -6.14
C PHE A 79 5.15 17.44 -6.35
N HIS A 80 5.12 16.80 -7.51
CA HIS A 80 4.34 15.58 -7.70
C HIS A 80 5.02 14.44 -6.92
N PRO A 81 4.39 13.90 -5.87
CA PRO A 81 5.04 12.90 -5.03
C PRO A 81 5.12 11.52 -5.68
N ALA A 82 4.38 11.30 -6.78
CA ALA A 82 4.13 9.98 -7.34
C ALA A 82 3.70 9.00 -6.23
N SER A 83 4.24 7.77 -6.22
CA SER A 83 3.93 6.78 -5.18
C SER A 83 4.39 7.16 -3.77
N ASN A 84 5.18 8.23 -3.56
CA ASN A 84 5.47 8.71 -2.21
C ASN A 84 4.20 9.21 -1.48
N GLN A 85 3.12 9.53 -2.21
CA GLN A 85 1.80 9.82 -1.63
C GLN A 85 1.32 8.69 -0.71
N LYS A 86 1.70 7.45 -0.98
CA LYS A 86 1.33 6.27 -0.17
C LYS A 86 1.84 6.35 1.27
N LEU A 87 2.89 7.13 1.56
CA LEU A 87 3.34 7.37 2.93
C LEU A 87 2.28 8.12 3.74
N LEU A 88 1.68 9.16 3.16
CA LEU A 88 0.61 9.93 3.83
C LEU A 88 -0.67 9.10 3.96
N THR A 89 -1.06 8.40 2.89
CA THR A 89 -2.26 7.55 2.91
C THR A 89 -2.14 6.42 3.93
N SER A 90 -1.01 5.70 3.96
CA SER A 90 -0.81 4.58 4.90
C SER A 90 -0.71 5.04 6.35
N ALA A 91 0.01 6.13 6.63
CA ALA A 91 0.07 6.70 7.98
C ALA A 91 -1.32 7.17 8.47
N THR A 92 -2.11 7.78 7.58
CA THR A 92 -3.48 8.22 7.90
C THR A 92 -4.40 7.03 8.15
N ALA A 93 -4.35 6.01 7.30
CA ALA A 93 -5.13 4.77 7.48
C ALA A 93 -4.79 4.10 8.82
N LEU A 94 -3.50 3.92 9.12
CA LEU A 94 -3.06 3.34 10.38
C LEU A 94 -3.51 4.17 11.59
N LYS A 95 -3.51 5.51 11.47
CA LYS A 95 -3.94 6.41 12.55
C LYS A 95 -5.45 6.36 12.79
N LEU A 96 -6.26 6.29 11.74
CA LEU A 96 -7.72 6.37 11.83
C LEU A 96 -8.37 5.00 12.09
N LEU A 97 -7.87 3.96 11.44
CA LEU A 97 -8.43 2.62 11.49
C LEU A 97 -7.77 1.75 12.56
N GLY A 98 -6.49 2.00 12.84
CA GLY A 98 -5.67 1.16 13.70
C GLY A 98 -5.00 0.00 12.94
N PRO A 99 -3.99 -0.64 13.54
CA PRO A 99 -3.22 -1.71 12.91
C PRO A 99 -4.02 -3.01 12.73
N ASP A 100 -5.06 -3.21 13.54
CA ASP A 100 -5.84 -4.45 13.58
C ASP A 100 -7.14 -4.38 12.76
N PHE A 101 -7.35 -3.29 12.02
CA PHE A 101 -8.55 -3.11 11.22
C PHE A 101 -8.56 -4.07 10.02
N THR A 102 -9.69 -4.75 9.81
CA THR A 102 -9.89 -5.65 8.68
C THR A 102 -11.09 -5.23 7.84
N LEU A 103 -10.99 -5.46 6.53
CA LEU A 103 -12.08 -5.29 5.58
C LEU A 103 -12.68 -6.68 5.32
N ASN A 104 -14.00 -6.79 5.43
CA ASN A 104 -14.69 -8.08 5.41
C ASN A 104 -15.65 -8.19 4.22
N THR A 105 -15.74 -9.39 3.65
CA THR A 105 -16.76 -9.77 2.68
C THR A 105 -17.72 -10.76 3.33
N SER A 106 -19.03 -10.56 3.18
CA SER A 106 -20.04 -11.42 3.83
C SER A 106 -21.10 -11.92 2.85
N LEU A 107 -21.83 -12.94 3.30
CA LEU A 107 -23.03 -13.44 2.66
C LEU A 107 -24.23 -13.15 3.57
N ASP A 108 -25.14 -12.31 3.10
CA ASP A 108 -26.25 -11.78 3.87
C ASP A 108 -27.57 -12.21 3.19
N CYS A 109 -28.57 -12.59 3.99
CA CYS A 109 -29.94 -12.86 3.52
C CYS A 109 -30.94 -12.49 4.60
N ASP A 110 -32.21 -12.35 4.23
CA ASP A 110 -33.27 -12.20 5.23
C ASP A 110 -33.41 -13.49 6.04
N SER A 111 -33.15 -13.42 7.34
CA SER A 111 -33.32 -14.56 8.25
C SER A 111 -34.73 -15.16 8.23
N ALA A 112 -35.77 -14.36 7.94
CA ALA A 112 -37.15 -14.85 7.82
C ALA A 112 -37.37 -15.67 6.52
N ALA A 113 -36.48 -15.56 5.55
CA ALA A 113 -36.48 -16.36 4.33
C ALA A 113 -35.85 -17.75 4.54
N LEU A 114 -35.14 -17.99 5.64
CA LEU A 114 -34.44 -19.25 5.89
C LEU A 114 -35.36 -20.31 6.49
N ARG A 115 -35.64 -21.39 5.76
CA ARG A 115 -36.44 -22.53 6.24
C ARG A 115 -35.94 -23.83 5.63
N ASP A 116 -35.78 -24.87 6.46
CA ASP A 116 -35.41 -26.23 6.02
C ASP A 116 -34.16 -26.33 5.12
N GLY A 117 -33.17 -25.44 5.35
CA GLY A 117 -31.95 -25.37 4.53
C GLY A 117 -32.14 -24.68 3.17
N ILE A 118 -33.25 -23.98 2.97
CA ILE A 118 -33.58 -23.23 1.76
C ILE A 118 -33.71 -21.75 2.11
N ILE A 119 -33.06 -20.88 1.32
CA ILE A 119 -33.26 -19.43 1.38
C ILE A 119 -34.40 -19.07 0.42
N HIS A 120 -35.58 -18.77 0.93
CA HIS A 120 -36.75 -18.33 0.16
C HIS A 120 -36.70 -16.82 -0.15
N GLY A 121 -35.66 -16.41 -0.85
CA GLY A 121 -35.39 -15.01 -1.18
C GLY A 121 -34.00 -14.86 -1.75
N ASP A 122 -33.54 -13.62 -1.84
CA ASP A 122 -32.22 -13.30 -2.38
C ASP A 122 -31.12 -13.58 -1.35
N LEU A 123 -29.96 -14.00 -1.84
CA LEU A 123 -28.71 -14.06 -1.11
C LEU A 123 -27.79 -12.95 -1.65
N CYS A 124 -27.19 -12.16 -0.78
CA CYS A 124 -26.34 -11.05 -1.15
C CYS A 124 -24.88 -11.31 -0.76
N LEU A 125 -23.96 -11.20 -1.72
CA LEU A 125 -22.53 -11.10 -1.50
C LEU A 125 -22.16 -9.63 -1.29
N VAL A 126 -21.83 -9.27 -0.06
CA VAL A 126 -21.60 -7.89 0.36
C VAL A 126 -20.09 -7.63 0.46
N GLY A 127 -19.57 -6.80 -0.43
CA GLY A 127 -18.20 -6.31 -0.41
C GLY A 127 -18.06 -5.05 0.43
N ARG A 128 -17.10 -5.04 1.36
CA ARG A 128 -16.77 -3.84 2.16
C ARG A 128 -15.35 -3.34 1.91
N GLY A 129 -14.84 -3.53 0.70
CA GLY A 129 -13.56 -2.99 0.25
C GLY A 129 -12.34 -3.88 0.49
N ASN A 130 -12.51 -5.17 0.82
CA ASN A 130 -11.39 -6.09 0.97
C ASN A 130 -10.65 -6.26 -0.37
N PRO A 131 -9.40 -5.76 -0.51
CA PRO A 131 -8.66 -5.87 -1.77
C PRO A 131 -8.12 -7.30 -1.99
N ASP A 132 -7.98 -8.09 -0.93
CA ASP A 132 -7.34 -9.41 -0.98
C ASP A 132 -8.35 -10.55 -1.22
N LEU A 133 -9.59 -10.22 -1.60
CA LEU A 133 -10.63 -11.22 -1.86
C LEU A 133 -10.29 -12.05 -3.10
N THR A 134 -10.13 -13.36 -2.92
CA THR A 134 -9.80 -14.29 -4.01
C THR A 134 -10.99 -15.16 -4.42
N THR A 135 -10.90 -15.80 -5.58
CA THR A 135 -11.85 -16.85 -5.98
C THR A 135 -11.92 -18.01 -4.97
N ASN A 136 -10.81 -18.34 -4.32
CA ASN A 136 -10.80 -19.38 -3.28
C ASN A 136 -11.58 -18.97 -2.03
N ASP A 137 -11.55 -17.70 -1.66
CA ASP A 137 -12.35 -17.19 -0.54
C ASP A 137 -13.85 -17.27 -0.84
N LEU A 138 -14.25 -17.01 -2.10
CA LEU A 138 -15.64 -17.21 -2.54
C LEU A 138 -16.07 -18.68 -2.42
N PHE A 139 -15.20 -19.62 -2.78
CA PHE A 139 -15.47 -21.05 -2.54
C PHE A 139 -15.58 -21.36 -1.04
N GLY A 140 -14.74 -20.74 -0.19
CA GLY A 140 -14.83 -20.85 1.26
C GLY A 140 -16.15 -20.33 1.83
N LEU A 141 -16.65 -19.20 1.32
CA LEU A 141 -17.96 -18.64 1.68
C LEU A 141 -19.10 -19.58 1.29
N ALA A 142 -19.07 -20.12 0.07
CA ALA A 142 -20.05 -21.10 -0.40
C ALA A 142 -20.02 -22.39 0.43
N GLN A 143 -18.82 -22.89 0.75
CA GLN A 143 -18.63 -24.05 1.62
C GLN A 143 -19.19 -23.79 3.02
N SER A 144 -19.00 -22.59 3.56
CA SER A 144 -19.53 -22.20 4.87
C SER A 144 -21.06 -22.20 4.91
N LEU A 145 -21.74 -21.81 3.82
CA LEU A 145 -23.19 -21.95 3.69
C LEU A 145 -23.62 -23.42 3.69
N ALA A 146 -22.94 -24.26 2.90
CA ALA A 146 -23.23 -25.69 2.85
C ALA A 146 -23.05 -26.38 4.21
N GLN A 147 -21.99 -26.02 4.95
CA GLN A 147 -21.74 -26.51 6.32
C GLN A 147 -22.82 -26.06 7.32
N LYS A 148 -23.43 -24.89 7.10
CA LYS A 148 -24.60 -24.42 7.86
C LYS A 148 -25.91 -25.11 7.46
N GLY A 149 -25.87 -26.05 6.52
CA GLY A 149 -27.03 -26.82 6.07
C GLY A 149 -27.86 -26.14 4.98
N ILE A 150 -27.38 -25.03 4.40
CA ILE A 150 -28.01 -24.38 3.26
C ILE A 150 -27.75 -25.21 2.00
N ARG A 151 -28.81 -25.53 1.25
CA ARG A 151 -28.79 -26.41 0.08
C ARG A 151 -29.37 -25.76 -1.17
N GLU A 152 -30.24 -24.77 -1.02
CA GLU A 152 -30.95 -24.15 -2.14
C GLU A 152 -31.21 -22.67 -1.85
N ILE A 153 -31.10 -21.84 -2.89
CA ILE A 153 -31.50 -20.43 -2.90
C ILE A 153 -32.66 -20.31 -3.89
N ARG A 154 -33.84 -19.92 -3.42
CA ARG A 154 -35.05 -19.67 -4.20
C ARG A 154 -35.27 -18.17 -4.38
N GLY A 155 -34.27 -17.55 -4.98
CA GLY A 155 -34.21 -16.13 -5.32
C GLY A 155 -32.96 -15.87 -6.14
N ASN A 156 -32.47 -14.64 -6.10
CA ASN A 156 -31.28 -14.22 -6.83
C ASN A 156 -30.03 -14.29 -5.95
N LEU A 157 -28.87 -14.40 -6.59
CA LEU A 157 -27.59 -14.06 -5.99
C LEU A 157 -27.25 -12.62 -6.38
N LEU A 158 -27.22 -11.71 -5.42
CA LEU A 158 -26.95 -10.29 -5.61
C LEU A 158 -25.51 -9.97 -5.19
N CYS A 159 -24.86 -9.07 -5.92
CA CYS A 159 -23.55 -8.53 -5.56
C CYS A 159 -23.74 -7.08 -5.10
N ASP A 160 -23.37 -6.78 -3.85
CA ASP A 160 -23.47 -5.46 -3.24
C ASP A 160 -22.06 -4.87 -3.07
N ASP A 161 -21.80 -3.80 -3.82
CA ASP A 161 -20.58 -2.98 -3.72
C ASP A 161 -20.84 -1.54 -3.24
N TYR A 162 -22.00 -1.27 -2.63
CA TYR A 162 -22.44 0.07 -2.18
C TYR A 162 -21.72 0.58 -0.93
N TYR A 163 -20.77 -0.19 -0.37
CA TYR A 163 -19.93 0.30 0.73
C TYR A 163 -19.03 1.46 0.29
N PHE A 164 -18.64 1.49 -1.00
CA PHE A 164 -18.04 2.65 -1.65
C PHE A 164 -19.07 3.33 -2.56
N ASP A 165 -18.74 4.52 -3.06
CA ASP A 165 -19.55 5.18 -4.09
C ASP A 165 -19.44 4.47 -5.45
N ASP A 166 -20.08 5.03 -6.49
CA ASP A 166 -20.05 4.51 -7.86
C ASP A 166 -18.90 5.08 -8.70
N VAL A 167 -17.95 5.81 -8.09
CA VAL A 167 -16.79 6.38 -8.80
C VAL A 167 -15.71 5.30 -8.95
N ARG A 168 -15.54 4.82 -10.19
CA ARG A 168 -14.65 3.70 -10.51
C ARG A 168 -13.19 4.09 -10.80
N TRP A 169 -12.86 5.38 -10.83
CA TRP A 169 -11.57 5.89 -11.28
C TRP A 169 -10.88 6.77 -10.24
N GLY A 170 -9.55 6.77 -10.23
CA GLY A 170 -8.77 7.68 -9.39
C GLY A 170 -8.88 9.13 -9.84
N ALA A 171 -9.00 10.05 -8.88
CA ALA A 171 -9.00 11.48 -9.16
C ALA A 171 -7.67 11.90 -9.82
N GLY A 172 -7.75 12.53 -11.00
CA GLY A 172 -6.60 13.02 -11.75
C GLY A 172 -5.90 11.98 -12.63
N TRP A 173 -6.43 10.76 -12.75
CA TRP A 173 -5.97 9.80 -13.75
C TRP A 173 -6.27 10.29 -15.17
N MET A 174 -5.38 9.95 -16.09
CA MET A 174 -5.56 10.22 -17.51
C MET A 174 -6.49 9.16 -18.12
N TRP A 175 -7.13 9.50 -19.24
CA TRP A 175 -8.08 8.61 -19.90
C TRP A 175 -7.42 7.38 -20.53
N ASP A 176 -6.10 7.44 -20.78
CA ASP A 176 -5.25 6.39 -21.33
C ASP A 176 -4.43 5.66 -20.25
N ASP A 177 -4.66 5.96 -18.97
CA ASP A 177 -4.12 5.19 -17.87
C ASP A 177 -4.90 3.88 -17.71
N ASP A 178 -4.23 2.76 -17.95
CA ASP A 178 -4.82 1.42 -17.82
C ASP A 178 -4.64 0.90 -16.39
N TYR A 179 -5.48 1.41 -15.48
CA TYR A 179 -5.53 1.00 -14.08
C TYR A 179 -6.81 0.23 -13.75
N GLU A 180 -6.74 -0.60 -12.72
CA GLU A 180 -7.88 -1.32 -12.21
C GLU A 180 -8.94 -0.36 -11.63
N ARG A 181 -10.21 -0.69 -11.87
CA ARG A 181 -11.33 0.10 -11.38
C ARG A 181 -11.54 -0.14 -9.88
N PHE A 182 -11.84 0.92 -9.14
CA PHE A 182 -12.20 0.78 -7.72
C PHE A 182 -13.61 0.20 -7.56
N SER A 183 -13.78 -0.76 -6.66
CA SER A 183 -15.08 -1.26 -6.19
C SER A 183 -14.92 -1.77 -4.77
N ALA A 184 -15.99 -1.73 -3.97
CA ALA A 184 -15.99 -2.37 -2.67
C ALA A 184 -16.05 -3.91 -2.75
N LEU A 185 -16.35 -4.44 -3.93
CA LEU A 185 -16.37 -5.87 -4.23
C LEU A 185 -15.52 -6.15 -5.47
N ALA A 186 -14.21 -6.28 -5.24
CA ALA A 186 -13.24 -6.72 -6.24
C ALA A 186 -12.78 -8.14 -5.91
N VAL A 187 -12.59 -8.98 -6.93
CA VAL A 187 -12.08 -10.35 -6.77
C VAL A 187 -10.81 -10.49 -7.59
N ASN A 188 -9.77 -11.10 -7.02
CA ASN A 188 -8.45 -11.28 -7.64
C ASN A 188 -7.87 -9.95 -8.17
N ASP A 189 -7.73 -8.97 -7.28
CA ASP A 189 -7.24 -7.62 -7.60
C ASP A 189 -8.07 -6.86 -8.65
N ASN A 190 -9.29 -7.33 -8.95
CA ASN A 190 -10.10 -6.87 -10.09
C ASN A 190 -9.41 -7.10 -11.45
N THR A 191 -8.64 -8.17 -11.56
CA THR A 191 -7.88 -8.52 -12.76
C THR A 191 -8.18 -9.94 -13.26
N VAL A 192 -7.81 -10.19 -14.50
CA VAL A 192 -7.68 -11.54 -15.06
C VAL A 192 -6.26 -11.69 -15.59
N THR A 193 -5.67 -12.86 -15.35
CA THR A 193 -4.37 -13.21 -15.92
C THR A 193 -4.58 -13.80 -17.30
N ILE A 194 -3.96 -13.18 -18.32
CA ILE A 194 -3.92 -13.70 -19.68
C ILE A 194 -2.52 -14.24 -19.96
N THR A 195 -2.42 -15.56 -20.15
CA THR A 195 -1.17 -16.23 -20.53
C THR A 195 -1.18 -16.51 -22.02
N VAL A 196 -0.18 -16.00 -22.74
CA VAL A 196 0.01 -16.25 -24.16
C VAL A 196 1.25 -17.12 -24.35
N SER A 197 1.10 -18.26 -25.02
CA SER A 197 2.19 -19.20 -25.31
C SER A 197 2.26 -19.50 -26.81
N PRO A 198 3.46 -19.66 -27.40
CA PRO A 198 3.58 -20.00 -28.80
C PRO A 198 2.87 -21.32 -29.12
N ALA A 199 2.36 -21.44 -30.33
CA ALA A 199 1.85 -22.69 -30.87
C ALA A 199 3.00 -23.68 -31.15
N ALA A 200 2.63 -24.91 -31.51
CA ALA A 200 3.60 -25.94 -31.85
C ALA A 200 4.40 -25.61 -33.13
N ARG A 201 3.82 -24.84 -34.07
CA ARG A 201 4.45 -24.51 -35.35
C ARG A 201 4.48 -23.01 -35.62
N ILE A 202 5.54 -22.57 -36.32
CA ILE A 202 5.65 -21.21 -36.85
C ILE A 202 4.48 -20.95 -37.81
N GLY A 203 3.88 -19.76 -37.73
CA GLY A 203 2.74 -19.37 -38.55
C GLY A 203 1.37 -19.72 -37.95
N GLU A 204 1.32 -20.52 -36.88
CA GLU A 204 0.06 -20.84 -36.18
C GLU A 204 -0.28 -19.80 -35.10
N ILE A 205 -1.57 -19.65 -34.82
CA ILE A 205 -2.10 -18.76 -33.78
C ILE A 205 -1.62 -19.22 -32.40
N ALA A 206 -1.14 -18.28 -31.57
CA ALA A 206 -0.66 -18.59 -30.22
C ALA A 206 -1.79 -19.15 -29.33
N GLN A 207 -1.42 -20.01 -28.38
CA GLN A 207 -2.35 -20.46 -27.35
C GLN A 207 -2.56 -19.34 -26.34
N VAL A 208 -3.82 -19.03 -26.05
CA VAL A 208 -4.20 -17.99 -25.07
C VAL A 208 -5.07 -18.62 -24.01
N GLN A 209 -4.70 -18.42 -22.74
CA GLN A 209 -5.44 -18.88 -21.58
C GLN A 209 -5.79 -17.68 -20.70
N ILE A 210 -7.00 -17.66 -20.16
CA ILE A 210 -7.48 -16.67 -19.19
C ILE A 210 -7.78 -17.32 -17.84
N VAL A 211 -7.33 -16.70 -16.76
CA VAL A 211 -7.55 -17.16 -15.38
C VAL A 211 -7.92 -15.97 -14.49
N PRO A 212 -9.06 -16.02 -13.76
CA PRO A 212 -10.09 -17.05 -13.83
C PRO A 212 -10.79 -17.07 -15.19
N ASN A 213 -11.33 -18.23 -15.59
CA ASN A 213 -12.18 -18.30 -16.76
C ASN A 213 -13.47 -17.51 -16.49
N THR A 214 -13.74 -16.48 -17.28
CA THR A 214 -14.86 -15.56 -17.07
C THR A 214 -15.57 -15.24 -18.38
N PRO A 215 -16.91 -15.17 -18.39
CA PRO A 215 -17.66 -14.73 -19.56
C PRO A 215 -17.63 -13.20 -19.75
N HIS A 216 -17.00 -12.46 -18.83
CA HIS A 216 -16.97 -10.99 -18.85
C HIS A 216 -15.80 -10.40 -19.66
N THR A 217 -14.94 -11.25 -20.23
CA THR A 217 -13.78 -10.82 -21.02
C THR A 217 -13.75 -11.60 -22.33
N ASP A 218 -13.91 -10.88 -23.45
CA ASP A 218 -13.74 -11.45 -24.79
C ASP A 218 -12.27 -11.44 -25.22
N ILE A 219 -11.81 -12.55 -25.78
CA ILE A 219 -10.44 -12.67 -26.31
C ILE A 219 -10.50 -12.72 -27.84
N ILE A 220 -9.96 -11.67 -28.48
CA ILE A 220 -9.76 -11.63 -29.92
C ILE A 220 -8.28 -11.90 -30.22
N ASN A 221 -7.98 -13.14 -30.58
CA ASN A 221 -6.60 -13.58 -30.82
C ASN A 221 -6.22 -13.51 -32.31
N THR A 222 -5.45 -12.49 -32.67
CA THR A 222 -4.89 -12.29 -34.03
C THR A 222 -3.38 -12.56 -34.10
N SER A 223 -2.84 -13.23 -33.07
CA SER A 223 -1.41 -13.51 -32.97
C SER A 223 -0.92 -14.53 -33.98
N VAL A 224 0.40 -14.56 -34.20
CA VAL A 224 1.10 -15.57 -34.99
C VAL A 224 2.38 -15.97 -34.26
N THR A 225 2.64 -17.28 -34.20
CA THR A 225 3.87 -17.83 -33.64
C THR A 225 5.04 -17.57 -34.58
N ALA A 226 6.02 -16.79 -34.12
CA ALA A 226 7.22 -16.46 -34.89
C ALA A 226 8.37 -17.45 -34.66
N ALA A 227 9.35 -17.44 -35.57
CA ALA A 227 10.61 -18.16 -35.37
C ALA A 227 11.36 -17.62 -34.13
N SER A 228 12.14 -18.48 -33.48
CA SER A 228 13.00 -18.05 -32.37
C SER A 228 14.04 -17.03 -32.85
N LYS A 229 14.25 -15.96 -32.08
CA LYS A 229 15.34 -14.99 -32.35
C LYS A 229 16.74 -15.61 -32.28
N ALA A 230 16.90 -16.81 -31.70
CA ALA A 230 18.17 -17.54 -31.69
C ALA A 230 18.50 -18.24 -33.02
N GLN A 231 17.61 -18.15 -34.03
CA GLN A 231 17.79 -18.73 -35.37
C GLN A 231 17.94 -17.66 -36.47
N MET A 232 18.18 -16.40 -36.10
CA MET A 232 18.56 -15.29 -36.99
C MET A 232 19.95 -14.79 -36.62
#